data_AF-A0A7K8Y5W7-F1
#
_entry.id   AF-A0A7K8Y5W7-F1
#
_cell.length_a   1.000
_cell.length_b   1.000
_cell.length_c   1.000
_cell.angle_alpha   90.00
_cell.angle_beta   90.00
_cell.angle_gamma   90.00
#
_symmetry.space_group_name_H-M   'P 1'
#
loop_
_entity.id
_entity.type
_entity.pdbx_description
1 polymer ?
#
loop_
_entity_poly.entity_id
_entity_poly.type
_entity_poly.pdbx_seq_one_letter_code
_entity_poly.pdbx_strand_id
1 'polypeptide(L)'
;QEKNTVFVMTNAIFTLNQSQGHCPELPDDKTECKVKSDCIPGYVSSHSNGIQTGECVSYNSSIKTCEVFAWCPVEDDYHIPRPAFLQEAENFTLLVKNNIWYPKFNFSKRNILPTISAAYLKNCIYDSQTDPFCPIFRLGRIVEAAGQNFQEMAVEGGVMALQINWDCNLDRAASHCLPKYSFRRLDSKDSGHTVSPGYNFRFAKYYKDSHGNESRTLVKAYGIRFDIIVFGKAGKFDVIPTMINIGSGLALFGV
;
A
#
# COMPACT_ATOMS: atom_id res chain seq x y z
N GLN A 1 8.38 9.25 4.19
CA GLN A 1 7.03 9.35 4.78
C GLN A 1 6.11 9.88 3.69
N GLU A 2 5.07 9.14 3.35
CA GLU A 2 4.11 9.55 2.31
C GLU A 2 2.93 10.31 2.94
N LYS A 3 2.27 11.15 2.14
CA LYS A 3 1.13 11.94 2.62
C LYS A 3 -0.11 11.06 2.65
N ASN A 4 -0.74 10.95 3.81
CA ASN A 4 -2.01 10.23 4.03
C ASN A 4 -1.98 8.73 3.66
N THR A 5 -0.81 8.13 3.52
CA THR A 5 -0.68 6.71 3.23
C THR A 5 0.53 6.12 3.94
N VAL A 6 0.43 4.85 4.30
CA VAL A 6 1.51 4.08 4.94
C VAL A 6 1.58 2.72 4.27
N PHE A 7 2.76 2.36 3.77
CA PHE A 7 3.05 1.02 3.29
C PHE A 7 3.65 0.18 4.44
N VAL A 8 3.09 -1.01 4.64
CA VAL A 8 3.62 -2.00 5.58
C VAL A 8 4.07 -3.22 4.78
N MET A 9 5.37 -3.49 4.81
CA MET A 9 5.95 -4.67 4.18
C MET A 9 5.49 -5.93 4.91
N THR A 10 5.00 -6.91 4.15
CA THR A 10 4.52 -8.20 4.68
C THR A 10 5.29 -9.38 4.09
N ASN A 11 5.81 -9.25 2.88
CA ASN A 11 6.65 -10.26 2.25
C ASN A 11 7.78 -9.60 1.45
N ALA A 12 8.85 -10.33 1.19
CA ALA A 12 9.95 -9.80 0.39
C ALA A 12 10.76 -10.92 -0.27
N ILE A 13 11.29 -10.62 -1.45
CA ILE A 13 12.32 -11.41 -2.12
C ILE A 13 13.60 -10.58 -2.09
N PHE A 14 14.68 -11.18 -1.59
CA PHE A 14 15.97 -10.54 -1.43
C PHE A 14 16.97 -11.11 -2.43
N THR A 15 17.52 -10.26 -3.29
CA THR A 15 18.66 -10.60 -4.14
C THR A 15 19.89 -9.88 -3.60
N LEU A 16 20.70 -10.62 -2.85
CA LEU A 16 21.86 -10.11 -2.11
C LEU A 16 23.08 -9.98 -3.02
N ASN A 17 24.03 -9.13 -2.62
CA ASN A 17 25.38 -9.03 -3.20
C ASN A 17 25.41 -8.85 -4.72
N GLN A 18 24.44 -8.13 -5.29
CA GLN A 18 24.45 -7.83 -6.71
C GLN A 18 25.61 -6.89 -7.05
N SER A 19 26.33 -7.16 -8.12
CA SER A 19 27.30 -6.25 -8.74
C SER A 19 26.99 -6.08 -10.23
N GLN A 20 27.49 -5.01 -10.85
CA GLN A 20 27.37 -4.88 -12.30
C GLN A 20 28.31 -5.87 -12.99
N GLY A 21 27.77 -6.69 -13.88
CA GLY A 21 28.54 -7.70 -14.57
C GLY A 21 27.71 -8.47 -15.58
N HIS A 22 28.25 -9.62 -15.99
CA HIS A 22 27.62 -10.54 -16.92
C HIS A 22 27.12 -11.77 -16.18
N CYS A 23 25.87 -12.15 -16.42
CA CYS A 23 25.27 -13.34 -15.84
C CYS A 23 24.20 -13.92 -16.78
N PRO A 24 23.86 -15.21 -16.63
CA PRO A 24 22.71 -15.79 -17.31
C PRO A 24 21.42 -15.07 -16.90
N GLU A 25 20.54 -14.81 -17.85
CA GLU A 25 19.17 -14.35 -17.60
C GLU A 25 18.31 -15.47 -16.98
N LEU A 26 17.20 -15.10 -16.33
CA LEU A 26 16.23 -16.09 -15.82
C LEU A 26 15.60 -16.92 -16.96
N PRO A 27 15.36 -18.24 -16.76
CA PRO A 27 14.76 -19.10 -17.78
C PRO A 27 13.28 -18.79 -18.06
N ASP A 28 13.01 -18.19 -19.21
CA ASP A 28 11.68 -17.88 -19.74
C ASP A 28 11.61 -18.31 -21.20
N ASP A 29 10.41 -18.43 -21.76
CA ASP A 29 10.15 -18.90 -23.13
C ASP A 29 10.94 -18.09 -24.20
N LYS A 30 11.34 -16.85 -23.87
CA LYS A 30 12.09 -15.93 -24.75
C LYS A 30 13.58 -15.80 -24.43
N THR A 31 14.02 -16.28 -23.26
CA THR A 31 15.40 -16.09 -22.78
C THR A 31 16.18 -17.39 -22.79
N GLU A 32 15.51 -18.55 -22.81
CA GLU A 32 16.13 -19.84 -23.06
C GLU A 32 16.74 -19.90 -24.46
N CYS A 33 17.98 -20.41 -24.54
CA CYS A 33 18.73 -20.52 -25.77
C CYS A 33 19.32 -21.91 -25.92
N LYS A 34 19.47 -22.38 -27.16
CA LYS A 34 20.20 -23.62 -27.47
C LYS A 34 21.53 -23.30 -28.15
N VAL A 35 21.52 -22.28 -29.00
CA VAL A 35 22.67 -21.82 -29.78
C VAL A 35 22.86 -20.32 -29.60
N LYS A 36 24.07 -19.84 -29.88
CA LYS A 36 24.44 -18.43 -29.73
C LYS A 36 23.57 -17.49 -30.58
N SER A 37 23.12 -17.93 -31.76
CA SER A 37 22.27 -17.14 -32.66
C SER A 37 20.87 -16.84 -32.11
N ASP A 38 20.45 -17.53 -31.05
CA ASP A 38 19.18 -17.28 -30.37
C ASP A 38 19.24 -15.97 -29.55
N CYS A 39 20.45 -15.54 -29.17
CA CYS A 39 20.70 -14.35 -28.36
C CYS A 39 21.18 -13.20 -29.25
N ILE A 40 20.49 -12.05 -29.19
CA ILE A 40 20.77 -10.91 -30.06
C ILE A 40 21.59 -9.87 -29.28
N PRO A 41 22.84 -9.57 -29.67
CA PRO A 41 23.65 -8.55 -29.00
C PRO A 41 22.96 -7.19 -28.98
N GLY A 42 22.92 -6.54 -27.82
CA GLY A 42 22.29 -5.23 -27.63
C GLY A 42 20.77 -5.25 -27.55
N TYR A 43 20.14 -6.43 -27.61
CA TYR A 43 18.69 -6.54 -27.45
C TYR A 43 18.26 -6.23 -26.01
N VAL A 44 17.19 -5.44 -25.90
CA VAL A 44 16.56 -5.07 -24.62
C VAL A 44 15.05 -5.27 -24.77
N SER A 45 14.48 -6.08 -23.89
CA SER A 45 13.03 -6.29 -23.78
C SER A 45 12.50 -5.59 -22.53
N SER A 46 11.21 -5.22 -22.52
CA SER A 46 10.54 -4.63 -21.36
C SER A 46 10.53 -5.55 -20.13
N HIS A 47 10.67 -6.86 -20.33
CA HIS A 47 10.72 -7.87 -19.28
C HIS A 47 12.12 -8.45 -19.05
N SER A 48 13.14 -7.96 -19.76
CA SER A 48 14.53 -8.38 -19.56
C SER A 48 15.13 -7.70 -18.33
N ASN A 49 15.96 -8.41 -17.56
CA ASN A 49 16.67 -7.82 -16.42
C ASN A 49 17.90 -7.01 -16.84
N GLY A 50 18.37 -7.19 -18.08
CA GLY A 50 19.51 -6.47 -18.63
C GLY A 50 19.59 -6.42 -20.15
N ILE A 51 20.77 -6.04 -20.65
CA ILE A 51 21.08 -5.94 -22.08
C ILE A 51 21.74 -7.24 -22.52
N GLN A 52 21.21 -7.92 -23.55
CA GLN A 52 21.81 -9.16 -24.04
C GLN A 52 23.21 -8.92 -24.64
N THR A 53 24.17 -9.77 -24.29
CA THR A 53 25.53 -9.75 -24.87
C THR A 53 25.58 -10.50 -26.20
N GLY A 54 24.65 -11.43 -26.42
CA GLY A 54 24.61 -12.33 -27.57
C GLY A 54 25.34 -13.66 -27.34
N GLU A 55 25.74 -13.97 -26.11
CA GLU A 55 26.23 -15.29 -25.73
C GLU A 55 25.11 -16.16 -25.14
N CYS A 56 25.18 -17.47 -25.37
CA CYS A 56 24.27 -18.46 -24.77
C CYS A 56 25.04 -19.24 -23.70
N VAL A 57 24.72 -18.99 -22.43
CA VAL A 57 25.46 -19.48 -21.25
C VAL A 57 24.60 -20.45 -20.43
N SER A 58 25.24 -21.34 -19.68
CA SER A 58 24.52 -22.29 -18.82
C SER A 58 23.96 -21.56 -17.58
N TYR A 59 22.65 -21.58 -17.41
CA TYR A 59 21.99 -21.12 -16.18
C TYR A 59 22.08 -22.18 -15.08
N ASN A 60 21.78 -23.44 -15.44
CA ASN A 60 21.95 -24.61 -14.58
C ASN A 60 22.51 -25.79 -15.40
N SER A 61 22.60 -27.00 -14.81
CA SER A 61 23.15 -28.17 -15.49
C SER A 61 22.36 -28.63 -16.74
N SER A 62 21.09 -28.24 -16.88
CA SER A 62 20.19 -28.67 -17.96
C SER A 62 19.73 -27.54 -18.89
N ILE A 63 19.70 -26.29 -18.40
CA ILE A 63 19.10 -25.14 -19.05
C ILE A 63 20.19 -24.11 -19.38
N LYS A 64 20.14 -23.58 -20.60
CA LYS A 64 20.97 -22.45 -21.05
C LYS A 64 20.09 -21.25 -21.34
N THR A 65 20.57 -20.07 -20.99
CA THR A 65 19.87 -18.80 -21.21
C THR A 65 20.84 -17.78 -21.81
N CYS A 66 20.28 -16.76 -22.44
CA CYS A 66 21.08 -15.67 -22.97
C CYS A 66 21.79 -14.91 -21.83
N GLU A 67 23.07 -14.61 -22.03
CA GLU A 67 23.84 -13.80 -21.11
C GLU A 67 23.43 -12.32 -21.24
N VAL A 68 23.30 -11.66 -20.09
CA VAL A 68 22.94 -10.24 -20.00
C VAL A 68 23.98 -9.46 -19.21
N PHE A 69 24.21 -8.21 -19.60
CA PHE A 69 24.88 -7.22 -18.76
C PHE A 69 23.84 -6.56 -17.87
N ALA A 70 23.91 -6.84 -16.56
CA ALA A 70 22.91 -6.46 -15.57
C ALA A 70 23.52 -6.33 -14.17
N TRP A 71 22.66 -6.12 -13.18
CA TRP A 71 23.01 -6.38 -11.79
C TRP A 71 22.89 -7.87 -11.49
N CYS A 72 24.04 -8.51 -11.30
CA CYS A 72 24.18 -9.96 -11.20
C CYS A 72 24.44 -10.38 -9.74
N PRO A 73 23.81 -11.46 -9.24
CA PRO A 73 22.84 -12.31 -9.95
C PRO A 73 21.49 -11.61 -10.19
N VAL A 74 20.80 -11.96 -11.27
CA VAL A 74 19.44 -11.45 -11.55
C VAL A 74 18.44 -11.88 -10.48
N GLU A 75 17.38 -11.10 -10.28
CA GLU A 75 16.32 -11.41 -9.31
C GLU A 75 15.54 -12.64 -9.77
N ASP A 76 15.40 -13.66 -8.90
CA ASP A 76 14.47 -14.79 -9.10
C ASP A 76 13.14 -14.50 -8.40
N ASP A 77 12.08 -14.29 -9.19
CA ASP A 77 10.73 -14.03 -8.68
C ASP A 77 9.70 -15.12 -9.00
N TYR A 78 10.14 -16.33 -9.42
CA TYR A 78 9.24 -17.47 -9.66
C TYR A 78 8.55 -17.93 -8.38
N HIS A 79 9.24 -17.85 -7.24
CA HIS A 79 8.76 -18.37 -5.97
C HIS A 79 8.56 -17.25 -4.95
N ILE A 80 7.30 -16.84 -4.78
CA ILE A 80 6.92 -15.95 -3.68
C ILE A 80 6.80 -16.77 -2.39
N PRO A 81 7.49 -16.40 -1.29
CA PRO A 81 7.42 -17.14 -0.04
C PRO A 81 5.99 -17.25 0.49
N ARG A 82 5.57 -18.49 0.80
CA ARG A 82 4.29 -18.83 1.44
C ARG A 82 4.56 -19.79 2.62
N PRO A 83 4.18 -19.44 3.86
CA PRO A 83 3.51 -18.21 4.28
C PRO A 83 4.43 -16.97 4.18
N ALA A 84 3.85 -15.77 4.28
CA ALA A 84 4.59 -14.52 4.10
C ALA A 84 5.78 -14.40 5.08
N PHE A 85 6.83 -13.65 4.73
CA PHE A 85 8.00 -13.52 5.60
C PHE A 85 7.71 -12.74 6.91
N LEU A 86 6.85 -11.70 6.86
CA LEU A 86 6.53 -10.82 7.98
C LEU A 86 5.06 -11.00 8.42
N GLN A 87 4.67 -12.23 8.78
CA GLN A 87 3.31 -12.54 9.24
C GLN A 87 2.94 -11.79 10.52
N GLU A 88 3.93 -11.56 11.39
CA GLU A 88 3.77 -10.80 12.64
C GLU A 88 3.38 -9.33 12.41
N ALA A 89 3.47 -8.82 11.18
CA ALA A 89 2.95 -7.51 10.83
C ALA A 89 1.43 -7.39 11.11
N GLU A 90 0.70 -8.52 11.17
CA GLU A 90 -0.71 -8.55 11.59
C GLU A 90 -0.92 -7.90 12.98
N ASN A 91 0.09 -8.02 13.84
CA ASN A 91 0.07 -7.57 15.23
C ASN A 91 0.54 -6.13 15.41
N PHE A 92 1.02 -5.49 14.33
CA PHE A 92 1.43 -4.10 14.38
C PHE A 92 0.24 -3.16 14.60
N THR A 93 0.53 -2.01 15.18
CA THR A 93 -0.45 -0.97 15.46
C THR A 93 -0.13 0.31 14.71
N LEU A 94 -1.14 0.94 14.14
CA LEU A 94 -1.07 2.21 13.45
C LEU A 94 -1.79 3.29 14.26
N LEU A 95 -1.05 4.27 14.77
CA LEU A 95 -1.64 5.47 15.39
C LEU A 95 -1.98 6.50 14.31
N VAL A 96 -3.26 6.80 14.13
CA VAL A 96 -3.73 7.79 13.16
C VAL A 96 -4.08 9.09 13.87
N LYS A 97 -3.30 10.14 13.59
CA LYS A 97 -3.57 11.50 14.07
C LYS A 97 -4.21 12.30 12.94
N ASN A 98 -5.45 12.72 13.13
CA ASN A 98 -6.20 13.48 12.15
C ASN A 98 -6.73 14.80 12.76
N ASN A 99 -6.51 15.89 12.04
CA ASN A 99 -7.02 17.22 12.37
C ASN A 99 -7.87 17.70 11.19
N ILE A 100 -9.07 18.20 11.46
CA ILE A 100 -9.98 18.77 10.47
C ILE A 100 -10.20 20.25 10.74
N TRP A 101 -10.46 21.00 9.67
CA TRP A 101 -10.87 22.40 9.73
C TRP A 101 -11.90 22.65 8.65
N TYR A 102 -13.06 23.20 9.04
CA TYR A 102 -14.08 23.69 8.14
C TYR A 102 -13.97 25.22 8.05
N PRO A 103 -13.33 25.76 6.99
CA PRO A 103 -13.01 27.19 6.92
C PRO A 103 -14.25 28.08 6.94
N LYS A 104 -15.33 27.67 6.27
CA LYS A 104 -16.60 28.41 6.20
C LYS A 104 -17.18 28.73 7.60
N PHE A 105 -16.97 27.84 8.56
CA PHE A 105 -17.53 27.96 9.91
C PHE A 105 -16.47 28.30 10.96
N ASN A 106 -15.21 28.49 10.55
CA ASN A 106 -14.05 28.62 11.43
C ASN A 106 -14.00 27.55 12.54
N PHE A 107 -14.34 26.30 12.19
CA PHE A 107 -14.41 25.19 13.14
C PHE A 107 -13.25 24.23 12.91
N SER A 108 -12.48 23.95 13.96
CA SER A 108 -11.39 22.95 13.93
C SER A 108 -11.63 21.88 14.99
N LYS A 109 -11.24 20.64 14.67
CA LYS A 109 -11.33 19.52 15.61
C LYS A 109 -10.28 18.46 15.31
N ARG A 110 -9.96 17.65 16.31
CA ARG A 110 -9.01 16.53 16.23
C ARG A 110 -9.73 15.23 16.54
N ASN A 111 -9.27 14.12 15.95
CA ASN A 111 -9.84 12.80 16.24
C ASN A 111 -9.52 12.32 17.66
N ILE A 112 -8.37 12.72 18.19
CA ILE A 112 -8.04 12.51 19.61
C ILE A 112 -8.86 13.51 20.43
N LEU A 113 -9.89 13.01 21.10
CA LEU A 113 -10.81 13.81 21.89
C LEU A 113 -10.11 14.43 23.11
N PRO A 114 -10.54 15.62 23.56
CA PRO A 114 -9.94 16.28 24.73
C PRO A 114 -10.12 15.50 26.04
N THR A 115 -11.11 14.60 26.10
CA THR A 115 -11.36 13.71 27.24
C THR A 115 -10.40 12.52 27.32
N ILE A 116 -9.61 12.28 26.27
CA ILE A 116 -8.68 11.14 26.21
C ILE A 116 -7.36 11.50 26.88
N SER A 117 -6.94 10.69 27.86
CA SER A 117 -5.68 10.85 28.57
C SER A 117 -4.51 10.14 27.89
N ALA A 118 -3.28 10.55 28.22
CA ALA A 118 -2.08 9.86 27.77
C ALA A 118 -1.99 8.42 28.29
N ALA A 119 -2.59 8.13 29.46
CA ALA A 119 -2.64 6.78 30.01
C ALA A 119 -3.55 5.86 29.17
N TYR A 120 -4.70 6.38 28.70
CA TYR A 120 -5.59 5.64 27.80
C TYR A 120 -4.88 5.30 26.48
N LEU A 121 -4.20 6.27 25.87
CA LEU A 121 -3.49 6.09 24.60
C LEU A 121 -2.35 5.06 24.64
N LYS A 122 -1.86 4.67 25.82
CA LYS A 122 -0.83 3.62 25.93
C LYS A 122 -1.39 2.21 25.73
N ASN A 123 -2.66 2.00 26.07
CA ASN A 123 -3.25 0.66 26.14
C ASN A 123 -4.44 0.49 25.20
N CYS A 124 -5.05 1.57 24.72
CA CYS A 124 -6.22 1.46 23.88
C CYS A 124 -5.88 0.86 22.51
N ILE A 125 -6.79 0.04 22.01
CA ILE A 125 -6.82 -0.43 20.63
C ILE A 125 -8.25 -0.19 20.14
N TYR A 126 -8.39 0.33 18.93
CA TYR A 126 -9.69 0.61 18.33
C TYR A 126 -10.54 -0.66 18.24
N ASP A 127 -11.77 -0.54 18.71
CA ASP A 127 -12.85 -1.51 18.54
C ASP A 127 -14.16 -0.73 18.31
N SER A 128 -14.98 -1.16 17.38
CA SER A 128 -16.21 -0.41 17.02
C SER A 128 -17.26 -0.42 18.13
N GLN A 129 -17.20 -1.38 19.07
CA GLN A 129 -18.15 -1.55 20.16
C GLN A 129 -17.56 -1.07 21.49
N THR A 130 -16.34 -1.49 21.84
CA THR A 130 -15.75 -1.19 23.16
C THR A 130 -15.01 0.13 23.20
N ASP A 131 -14.22 0.44 22.16
CA ASP A 131 -13.28 1.57 22.14
C ASP A 131 -13.34 2.37 20.81
N PRO A 132 -14.51 2.92 20.43
CA PRO A 132 -14.74 3.51 19.11
C PRO A 132 -13.96 4.81 18.86
N PHE A 133 -13.40 5.42 19.91
CA PHE A 133 -12.65 6.67 19.84
C PHE A 133 -11.14 6.50 20.00
N CYS A 134 -10.64 5.25 20.15
CA CYS A 134 -9.21 5.01 20.18
C CYS A 134 -8.61 5.22 18.78
N PRO A 135 -7.56 6.06 18.63
CA PRO A 135 -6.94 6.35 17.33
C PRO A 135 -5.87 5.33 16.93
N ILE A 136 -5.72 4.22 17.68
CA ILE A 136 -4.68 3.20 17.48
C ILE A 136 -5.34 1.95 16.93
N PHE A 137 -4.96 1.56 15.72
CA PHE A 137 -5.60 0.47 14.99
C PHE A 137 -4.62 -0.69 14.82
N ARG A 138 -5.03 -1.92 15.16
CA ARG A 138 -4.23 -3.12 14.85
C ARG A 138 -4.45 -3.51 13.39
N LEU A 139 -3.38 -3.80 12.66
CA LEU A 139 -3.45 -4.05 11.21
C LEU A 139 -4.34 -5.26 10.87
N GLY A 140 -4.22 -6.36 11.62
CA GLY A 140 -5.10 -7.52 11.47
C GLY A 140 -6.58 -7.18 11.63
N ARG A 141 -6.93 -6.37 12.65
CA ARG A 141 -8.33 -5.93 12.89
C ARG A 141 -8.87 -5.04 11.78
N ILE A 142 -8.04 -4.18 11.18
CA ILE A 142 -8.44 -3.37 10.02
C ILE A 142 -8.83 -4.27 8.84
N VAL A 143 -8.02 -5.28 8.56
CA VAL A 143 -8.23 -6.21 7.45
C VAL A 143 -9.42 -7.13 7.70
N GLU A 144 -9.55 -7.66 8.93
CA GLU A 144 -10.68 -8.48 9.38
C GLU A 144 -12.01 -7.70 9.31
N ALA A 145 -12.03 -6.44 9.75
CA ALA A 145 -13.22 -5.59 9.70
C ALA A 145 -13.67 -5.25 8.27
N ALA A 146 -12.79 -5.39 7.28
CA ALA A 146 -13.14 -5.30 5.85
C ALA A 146 -13.54 -6.66 5.23
N GLY A 147 -13.68 -7.72 6.05
CA GLY A 147 -14.03 -9.07 5.62
C GLY A 147 -12.92 -9.78 4.84
N GLN A 148 -11.65 -9.44 5.10
CA GLN A 148 -10.48 -10.03 4.44
C GLN A 148 -9.63 -10.82 5.42
N ASN A 149 -8.80 -11.74 4.91
CA ASN A 149 -7.81 -12.47 5.70
C ASN A 149 -6.43 -11.81 5.55
N PHE A 150 -5.80 -11.43 6.68
CA PHE A 150 -4.51 -10.76 6.68
C PHE A 150 -3.40 -11.63 6.10
N GLN A 151 -3.34 -12.92 6.47
CA GLN A 151 -2.28 -13.83 6.05
C GLN A 151 -2.33 -14.14 4.55
N GLU A 152 -3.53 -14.23 3.97
CA GLU A 152 -3.69 -14.36 2.51
C GLU A 152 -3.21 -13.10 1.78
N MET A 153 -3.62 -11.93 2.27
CA MET A 153 -3.24 -10.64 1.68
C MET A 153 -1.74 -10.35 1.86
N ALA A 154 -1.13 -10.84 2.94
CA ALA A 154 0.27 -10.61 3.26
C ALA A 154 1.25 -11.23 2.24
N VAL A 155 0.84 -12.25 1.49
CA VAL A 155 1.72 -12.94 0.53
C VAL A 155 2.03 -12.07 -0.69
N GLU A 156 0.99 -11.55 -1.34
CA GLU A 156 1.09 -10.77 -2.59
C GLU A 156 0.88 -9.27 -2.37
N GLY A 157 0.48 -8.88 -1.15
CA GLY A 157 0.16 -7.50 -0.80
C GLY A 157 -1.26 -7.11 -1.18
N GLY A 158 -1.58 -5.84 -0.98
CA GLY A 158 -2.90 -5.28 -1.29
C GLY A 158 -3.02 -3.81 -0.91
N VAL A 159 -4.19 -3.23 -1.15
CA VAL A 159 -4.47 -1.82 -0.82
C VAL A 159 -5.71 -1.73 0.04
N MET A 160 -5.57 -1.14 1.22
CA MET A 160 -6.61 -0.98 2.22
C MET A 160 -6.92 0.50 2.43
N ALA A 161 -8.19 0.86 2.49
CA ALA A 161 -8.65 2.18 2.90
C ALA A 161 -9.03 2.19 4.37
N LEU A 162 -8.46 3.13 5.13
CA LEU A 162 -8.96 3.56 6.42
C LEU A 162 -9.72 4.88 6.20
N GLN A 163 -11.03 4.79 6.24
CA GLN A 163 -11.93 5.91 5.99
C GLN A 163 -12.29 6.59 7.30
N ILE A 164 -12.18 7.92 7.35
CA ILE A 164 -12.56 8.75 8.49
C ILE A 164 -13.64 9.72 8.04
N ASN A 165 -14.87 9.48 8.46
CA ASN A 165 -16.02 10.33 8.17
C ASN A 165 -16.26 11.34 9.30
N TRP A 166 -16.34 12.63 8.95
CA TRP A 166 -16.68 13.75 9.81
C TRP A 166 -17.96 14.46 9.33
N ASP A 167 -19.11 13.80 9.46
CA ASP A 167 -20.39 14.46 9.19
C ASP A 167 -20.89 15.17 10.45
N CYS A 168 -20.88 16.51 10.42
CA CYS A 168 -21.08 17.35 11.60
C CYS A 168 -22.21 18.36 11.40
N ASN A 169 -23.17 18.33 12.31
CA ASN A 169 -24.13 19.42 12.49
C ASN A 169 -23.55 20.41 13.52
N LEU A 170 -23.12 21.59 13.05
CA LEU A 170 -22.52 22.66 13.84
C LEU A 170 -23.55 23.60 14.49
N ASP A 171 -24.85 23.33 14.35
CA ASP A 171 -25.88 23.92 15.22
C ASP A 171 -25.90 23.25 16.60
N ARG A 172 -25.37 22.02 16.68
CA ARG A 172 -25.21 21.29 17.94
C ARG A 172 -23.87 21.60 18.60
N ALA A 173 -23.74 21.22 19.87
CA ALA A 173 -22.49 21.32 20.59
C ALA A 173 -21.36 20.57 19.86
N ALA A 174 -20.18 21.18 19.83
CA ALA A 174 -18.99 20.66 19.17
C ALA A 174 -18.63 19.23 19.58
N SER A 175 -19.03 18.78 20.78
CA SER A 175 -18.86 17.41 21.27
C SER A 175 -19.49 16.34 20.38
N HIS A 176 -20.59 16.65 19.66
CA HIS A 176 -21.32 15.70 18.81
C HIS A 176 -20.67 15.47 17.44
N CYS A 177 -19.75 16.34 17.02
CA CYS A 177 -19.01 16.18 15.77
C CYS A 177 -17.87 15.18 16.00
N LEU A 178 -18.09 13.88 15.79
CA LEU A 178 -17.12 12.82 16.10
C LEU A 178 -16.74 12.06 14.82
N PRO A 179 -15.50 11.56 14.73
CA PRO A 179 -15.08 10.75 13.58
C PRO A 179 -15.78 9.39 13.62
N LYS A 180 -16.14 8.88 12.44
CA LYS A 180 -16.53 7.48 12.24
C LYS A 180 -15.52 6.79 11.36
N TYR A 181 -15.07 5.62 11.78
CA TYR A 181 -14.07 4.83 11.07
C TYR A 181 -14.74 3.69 10.30
N SER A 182 -14.33 3.50 9.05
CA SER A 182 -14.69 2.34 8.24
C SER A 182 -13.48 1.84 7.47
N PHE A 183 -13.47 0.55 7.13
CA PHE A 183 -12.36 -0.10 6.45
C PHE A 183 -12.84 -0.80 5.19
N ARG A 184 -12.06 -0.70 4.12
CA ARG A 184 -12.43 -1.29 2.83
C ARG A 184 -11.18 -1.66 2.04
N ARG A 185 -11.17 -2.83 1.41
CA ARG A 185 -10.16 -3.19 0.40
C ARG A 185 -10.39 -2.39 -0.90
N LEU A 186 -9.34 -1.81 -1.46
CA LEU A 186 -9.40 -0.97 -2.66
C LEU A 186 -8.96 -1.72 -3.92
N ASP A 187 -8.01 -2.65 -3.81
CA ASP A 187 -7.55 -3.45 -4.93
C ASP A 187 -8.57 -4.53 -5.32
N SER A 188 -8.59 -4.88 -6.61
CA SER A 188 -9.50 -5.90 -7.14
C SER A 188 -9.05 -7.30 -6.70
N LYS A 189 -10.00 -8.09 -6.17
CA LYS A 189 -9.84 -9.54 -5.93
C LYS A 189 -10.42 -10.36 -7.09
N ASP A 190 -10.51 -9.78 -8.29
CA ASP A 190 -11.13 -10.48 -9.42
C ASP A 190 -10.26 -11.65 -9.88
N SER A 191 -10.73 -12.87 -9.60
CA SER A 191 -10.10 -14.12 -10.04
C SER A 191 -10.03 -14.26 -11.56
N GLY A 192 -10.84 -13.50 -12.31
CA GLY A 192 -10.81 -13.48 -13.78
C GLY A 192 -9.74 -12.55 -14.38
N HIS A 193 -9.17 -11.64 -13.58
CA HIS A 193 -8.18 -10.65 -14.03
C HIS A 193 -6.95 -10.64 -13.10
N THR A 194 -6.04 -11.59 -13.33
CA THR A 194 -4.83 -11.82 -12.53
C THR A 194 -3.60 -11.02 -13.03
N VAL A 195 -3.80 -9.93 -13.75
CA VAL A 195 -2.67 -9.12 -14.24
C VAL A 195 -2.16 -8.25 -13.09
N SER A 196 -0.96 -8.54 -12.59
CA SER A 196 -0.31 -7.85 -11.47
C SER A 196 -1.16 -7.78 -10.19
N PRO A 197 -1.52 -8.93 -9.59
CA PRO A 197 -2.31 -8.97 -8.37
C PRO A 197 -1.52 -8.41 -7.17
N GLY A 198 -2.26 -7.89 -6.18
CA GLY A 198 -1.69 -7.41 -4.93
C GLY A 198 -0.98 -6.05 -5.05
N TYR A 199 0.06 -5.84 -4.24
CA TYR A 199 0.83 -4.60 -4.22
C TYR A 199 2.30 -4.88 -3.91
N ASN A 200 3.16 -4.63 -4.89
CA ASN A 200 4.60 -4.84 -4.77
C ASN A 200 5.40 -3.75 -5.48
N PHE A 201 6.65 -3.56 -5.03
CA PHE A 201 7.61 -2.69 -5.70
C PHE A 201 9.04 -3.15 -5.40
N ARG A 202 9.97 -2.72 -6.25
CA ARG A 202 11.40 -2.99 -6.08
C ARG A 202 12.09 -1.76 -5.49
N PHE A 203 12.97 -1.97 -4.53
CA PHE A 203 13.91 -0.96 -4.07
C PHE A 203 15.27 -1.61 -3.80
N ALA A 204 16.33 -0.82 -3.84
CA ALA A 204 17.68 -1.31 -3.66
C ALA A 204 18.40 -0.57 -2.52
N LYS A 205 19.29 -1.28 -1.83
CA LYS A 205 20.27 -0.72 -0.89
C LYS A 205 21.65 -0.86 -1.51
N TYR A 206 22.37 0.24 -1.65
CA TYR A 206 23.68 0.29 -2.29
C TYR A 206 24.78 0.32 -1.24
N TYR A 207 25.88 -0.37 -1.55
CA TYR A 207 27.05 -0.54 -0.70
C TYR A 207 28.30 -0.35 -1.55
N LYS A 208 29.38 0.10 -0.91
CA LYS A 208 30.71 0.17 -1.53
C LYS A 208 31.69 -0.61 -0.67
N ASP A 209 32.49 -1.46 -1.31
CA ASP A 209 33.57 -2.17 -0.63
C ASP A 209 34.80 -1.27 -0.40
N SER A 210 35.80 -1.79 0.31
CA SER A 210 37.07 -1.08 0.58
C SER A 210 37.91 -0.80 -0.68
N HIS A 211 37.63 -1.49 -1.78
CA HIS A 211 38.31 -1.33 -3.07
C HIS A 211 37.58 -0.36 -4.01
N GLY A 212 36.43 0.18 -3.58
CA GLY A 212 35.60 1.11 -4.36
C GLY A 212 34.59 0.44 -5.28
N ASN A 213 34.47 -0.88 -5.28
CA ASN A 213 33.47 -1.60 -6.08
C ASN A 213 32.08 -1.41 -5.49
N GLU A 214 31.13 -1.10 -6.37
CA GLU A 214 29.73 -0.93 -5.99
C GLU A 214 29.01 -2.28 -5.98
N SER A 215 28.27 -2.53 -4.91
CA SER A 215 27.35 -3.65 -4.80
C SER A 215 26.00 -3.18 -4.30
N ARG A 216 24.94 -3.95 -4.56
CA ARG A 216 23.61 -3.63 -4.05
C ARG A 216 22.89 -4.89 -3.56
N THR A 217 21.96 -4.67 -2.65
CA THR A 217 20.91 -5.64 -2.34
C THR A 217 19.62 -5.14 -2.95
N LEU A 218 19.05 -5.91 -3.87
CA LEU A 218 17.73 -5.63 -4.43
C LEU A 218 16.67 -6.34 -3.59
N VAL A 219 15.59 -5.62 -3.28
CA VAL A 219 14.45 -6.13 -2.53
C VAL A 219 13.20 -5.89 -3.34
N LYS A 220 12.52 -6.96 -3.75
CA LYS A 220 11.14 -6.91 -4.22
C LYS A 220 10.23 -7.09 -3.03
N ALA A 221 9.63 -6.00 -2.56
CA ALA A 221 8.78 -6.00 -1.39
C ALA A 221 7.31 -6.10 -1.79
N TYR A 222 6.60 -6.96 -1.08
CA TYR A 222 5.14 -7.05 -1.09
C TYR A 222 4.62 -6.53 0.24
N GLY A 223 3.45 -5.93 0.22
CA GLY A 223 2.90 -5.36 1.43
C GLY A 223 1.51 -4.79 1.26
N ILE A 224 0.97 -4.33 2.37
CA ILE A 224 -0.34 -3.71 2.41
C ILE A 224 -0.13 -2.20 2.50
N ARG A 225 -0.68 -1.48 1.52
CA ARG A 225 -0.72 -0.02 1.55
C ARG A 225 -2.03 0.43 2.20
N PHE A 226 -1.93 1.20 3.27
CA PHE A 226 -3.07 1.77 3.99
C PHE A 226 -3.26 3.23 3.57
N ASP A 227 -4.31 3.50 2.80
CA ASP A 227 -4.71 4.84 2.38
C ASP A 227 -5.70 5.43 3.40
N ILE A 228 -5.30 6.52 4.06
CA ILE A 228 -6.10 7.23 5.07
C ILE A 228 -6.95 8.27 4.35
N ILE A 229 -8.22 7.95 4.14
CA ILE A 229 -9.16 8.79 3.39
C ILE A 229 -10.05 9.53 4.36
N VAL A 230 -9.93 10.86 4.39
CA VAL A 230 -10.72 11.72 5.29
C VAL A 230 -11.74 12.48 4.48
N PHE A 231 -13.00 12.37 4.86
CA PHE A 231 -14.12 13.08 4.24
C PHE A 231 -15.16 13.43 5.28
N GLY A 232 -16.11 14.28 4.91
CA GLY A 232 -17.21 14.66 5.80
C GLY A 232 -17.75 16.03 5.46
N LYS A 233 -19.01 16.28 5.80
CA LYS A 233 -19.71 17.53 5.56
C LYS A 233 -20.07 18.21 6.88
N ALA A 234 -19.87 19.52 6.94
CA ALA A 234 -20.38 20.34 8.03
C ALA A 234 -21.57 21.17 7.57
N GLY A 235 -22.64 21.17 8.36
CA GLY A 235 -23.81 22.04 8.18
C GLY A 235 -24.00 22.94 9.40
N LYS A 236 -24.42 24.18 9.17
CA LYS A 236 -24.85 25.14 10.18
C LYS A 236 -26.03 25.93 9.61
N PHE A 237 -26.98 26.30 10.46
CA PHE A 237 -28.14 27.08 10.10
C PHE A 237 -27.72 28.40 9.43
N ASP A 238 -28.39 28.71 8.33
CA ASP A 238 -28.25 29.93 7.57
C ASP A 238 -29.63 30.32 7.02
N VAL A 239 -30.01 31.59 7.21
CA VAL A 239 -31.31 32.12 6.81
C VAL A 239 -31.48 32.16 5.28
N ILE A 240 -30.39 32.38 4.53
CA ILE A 240 -30.43 32.53 3.08
C ILE A 240 -30.91 31.23 2.38
N PRO A 241 -30.25 30.06 2.56
CA PRO A 241 -30.72 28.82 1.96
C PRO A 241 -32.08 28.38 2.51
N THR A 242 -32.40 28.74 3.75
CA THR A 242 -33.72 28.47 4.34
C THR A 242 -34.82 29.20 3.59
N MET A 243 -34.68 30.51 3.37
CA MET A 243 -35.67 31.32 2.65
C MET A 243 -35.79 30.94 1.17
N ILE A 244 -34.67 30.61 0.51
CA ILE A 244 -34.67 30.10 -0.86
C ILE A 244 -35.50 28.81 -0.95
N ASN A 245 -35.26 27.84 -0.06
CA ASN A 245 -35.99 26.57 -0.06
C ASN A 245 -37.48 26.74 0.27
N ILE A 246 -37.84 27.65 1.18
CA ILE A 246 -39.26 27.98 1.46
C ILE A 246 -39.92 28.57 0.21
N GLY A 247 -39.27 29.55 -0.45
CA GLY A 247 -39.78 30.15 -1.68
C GLY A 247 -39.96 29.14 -2.80
N SER A 248 -38.96 28.29 -3.04
CA SER A 248 -39.04 27.20 -4.03
C SER A 248 -40.13 26.18 -3.68
N GLY A 249 -40.29 25.84 -2.40
CA GLY A 249 -41.33 24.93 -1.94
C GLY A 249 -42.74 25.49 -2.15
N LEU A 250 -42.97 26.76 -1.79
CA LEU A 250 -44.25 27.44 -2.02
C LEU A 250 -44.58 27.57 -3.51
N ALA A 251 -43.58 27.84 -4.36
CA ALA A 251 -43.76 27.86 -5.80
C ALA A 251 -44.18 26.49 -6.36
N LEU A 252 -43.65 25.39 -5.81
CA LEU A 252 -44.03 24.04 -6.20
C LEU A 252 -45.49 23.72 -5.83
N PHE A 253 -45.98 24.20 -4.68
CA PHE A 253 -47.39 24.03 -4.27
C PHE A 253 -48.37 24.88 -5.06
N GLY A 254 -47.89 25.91 -5.78
CA GLY A 254 -48.72 26.77 -6.62
C GLY A 254 -48.96 26.23 -8.04
N VAL A 255 -48.38 25.07 -8.38
CA VAL A 255 -48.60 24.32 -9.64
C VAL A 255 -49.52 23.13 -9.35
#